data_AF-A0A971S7J2-F1
#
_entry.id   AF-A0A971S7J2-F1
#
_cell.length_a   1.000
_cell.length_b   1.000
_cell.length_c   1.000
_cell.angle_alpha   90.00
_cell.angle_beta   90.00
_cell.angle_gamma   90.00
#
_symmetry.space_group_name_H-M   'P 1'
#
loop_
_entity.id
_entity.type
_entity.pdbx_description
1 polymer ?
#
loop_
_entity_poly.entity_id
_entity_poly.type
_entity_poly.pdbx_seq_one_letter_code
_entity_poly.pdbx_strand_id
1 'polypeptide(L)'
;MDRPNYRLIFGTIMVLLLFFTIIYEDSLITADPYSLDRGLEYVINDYVLKVEHPVKPNPLDKLGTDPLGRNVLSLLIKGSRVTLGIAFISTLIRLIIGTLISFITKDRTKRGKPAIYYILSLILNIAIGYLILSQSFFKELKLNTAILVSGLILGIFGWGRIIVSLKAKDDKAYGDVASWLRDKVPHIVINFFREMAVTLIILAVLGFLGITIGVNKYASIDTKFGIMPNYNPEWGGMLATAKNAIEFKAYWLVVGPGLFFIFGISAFLLISSGLFNNIKVHGSVVSKGMSKIGNFLSPKQYVEDVKRFSWNRSRVIAKTFIAIIIIMWITPSINAVDGYYQINKERFKKDLETIHEIQEKYGINTLEAKDKIGDYIIKELEKIYRLNPLFEDEFVQHIDYEIEDPASGEKELVQARNIAAFIWGKISNNPLVIVTDYGGELYRNGTSVAATLELARSLSEKNNQNLASRTMVFLFVDGSLEDGLGVYNALGNKHIDTNSFYIYLNYLALGDDNKIFMDTSSVFSTYRRHYRNIRNIKERARELRIPIEQDYFGDMFIDIETFIENKVSGLALSGIGKEEYDKYLKSNGENQDYSNKINIDSLEEQIQFLMNVAEKYAWSDKFWLGDKY
;
A
#
# COMPACT_ATOMS: atom_id res chain seq x y z
N MET A 1 43.37 -23.23 -17.53
CA MET A 1 41.92 -22.92 -17.54
C MET A 1 41.62 -22.15 -16.26
N ASP A 2 41.28 -20.88 -16.38
CA ASP A 2 40.89 -20.06 -15.21
C ASP A 2 39.63 -20.65 -14.59
N ARG A 3 39.70 -21.01 -13.30
CA ARG A 3 38.52 -21.47 -12.57
C ARG A 3 37.50 -20.33 -12.53
N PRO A 4 36.22 -20.59 -12.86
CA PRO A 4 35.19 -19.54 -12.81
C PRO A 4 35.05 -18.98 -11.39
N ASN A 5 34.86 -17.67 -11.28
CA ASN A 5 34.68 -17.00 -10.00
C ASN A 5 33.25 -17.20 -9.50
N TYR A 6 32.99 -18.37 -8.90
CA TYR A 6 31.68 -18.74 -8.38
C TYR A 6 31.11 -17.73 -7.38
N ARG A 7 31.96 -17.09 -6.55
CA ARG A 7 31.52 -16.07 -5.59
C ARG A 7 30.90 -14.87 -6.31
N LEU A 8 31.54 -14.39 -7.37
CA LEU A 8 31.00 -13.30 -8.17
C LEU A 8 29.70 -13.72 -8.87
N ILE A 9 29.67 -14.90 -9.50
CA ILE A 9 28.50 -15.40 -10.23
C ILE A 9 27.29 -15.53 -9.30
N PHE A 10 27.43 -16.27 -8.19
CA PHE A 10 26.33 -16.45 -7.23
C PHE A 10 25.90 -15.14 -6.59
N GLY A 11 26.86 -14.30 -6.18
CA GLY A 11 26.55 -12.98 -5.63
C GLY A 11 25.76 -12.12 -6.61
N THR A 12 26.17 -12.08 -7.89
CA THR A 12 25.47 -11.33 -8.94
C THR A 12 24.05 -11.85 -9.15
N ILE A 13 23.85 -13.16 -9.22
CA ILE A 13 22.51 -13.76 -9.34
C ILE A 13 21.63 -13.36 -8.16
N MET A 14 22.14 -13.45 -6.93
CA MET A 14 21.38 -13.10 -5.73
C MET A 14 20.99 -11.61 -5.69
N VAL A 15 21.91 -10.71 -6.06
CA VAL A 15 21.60 -9.27 -6.14
C VAL A 15 20.58 -8.99 -7.25
N LEU A 16 20.70 -9.63 -8.40
CA LEU A 16 19.70 -9.50 -9.47
C LEU A 16 18.32 -9.99 -9.02
N LEU A 17 18.24 -11.05 -8.21
CA LEU A 17 16.98 -11.51 -7.61
C LEU A 17 16.38 -10.46 -6.65
N LEU A 18 17.19 -9.76 -5.85
CA LEU A 18 16.70 -8.67 -4.99
C LEU A 18 16.20 -7.47 -5.80
N PHE A 19 16.87 -7.13 -6.90
CA PHE A 19 16.37 -6.08 -7.80
C PHE A 19 15.10 -6.54 -8.52
N PHE A 20 15.02 -7.81 -8.90
CA PHE A 20 13.81 -8.39 -9.48
C PHE A 20 12.62 -8.28 -8.52
N THR A 21 12.80 -8.54 -7.22
CA THR A 21 11.70 -8.37 -6.24
C THR A 21 11.25 -6.93 -6.07
N ILE A 22 12.16 -5.94 -6.20
CA ILE A 22 11.80 -4.51 -6.15
C ILE A 22 11.06 -4.09 -7.41
N ILE A 23 11.52 -4.53 -8.59
CA ILE A 23 10.96 -4.05 -9.86
C ILE A 23 9.61 -4.72 -10.16
N TYR A 24 9.48 -6.01 -9.86
CA TYR A 24 8.25 -6.77 -10.04
C TYR A 24 7.41 -6.86 -8.75
N GLU A 25 7.65 -5.95 -7.81
CA GLU A 25 6.98 -5.88 -6.51
C GLU A 25 5.45 -6.03 -6.66
N ASP A 26 4.83 -5.19 -7.48
CA ASP A 26 3.38 -5.22 -7.71
C ASP A 26 2.90 -6.56 -8.29
N SER A 27 3.70 -7.25 -9.11
CA SER A 27 3.31 -8.54 -9.70
C SER A 27 3.52 -9.73 -8.78
N LEU A 28 4.47 -9.63 -7.84
CA LEU A 28 4.84 -10.71 -6.92
C LEU A 28 4.05 -10.67 -5.61
N ILE A 29 3.54 -9.50 -5.23
CA ILE A 29 2.68 -9.33 -4.05
C ILE A 29 1.35 -10.08 -4.29
N THR A 30 1.07 -11.07 -3.43
CA THR A 30 -0.13 -11.90 -3.52
C THR A 30 -1.30 -11.38 -2.69
N ALA A 31 -1.04 -10.47 -1.76
CA ALA A 31 -2.01 -9.82 -0.86
C ALA A 31 -1.48 -8.43 -0.49
N ASP A 32 -2.36 -7.43 -0.32
CA ASP A 32 -1.96 -6.04 -0.05
C ASP A 32 -1.15 -5.96 1.26
N PRO A 33 0.11 -5.50 1.23
CA PRO A 33 0.95 -5.43 2.43
C PRO A 33 0.54 -4.29 3.38
N TYR A 34 -0.46 -3.49 3.02
CA TYR A 34 -1.06 -2.45 3.88
C TYR A 34 -2.49 -2.79 4.32
N SER A 35 -3.06 -3.92 3.90
CA SER A 35 -4.41 -4.29 4.34
C SER A 35 -4.43 -4.58 5.84
N LEU A 36 -5.60 -4.39 6.45
CA LEU A 36 -5.87 -4.84 7.80
C LEU A 36 -6.78 -6.06 7.68
N ASP A 37 -6.31 -7.24 8.03
CA ASP A 37 -7.12 -8.45 8.06
C ASP A 37 -7.20 -8.97 9.50
N ARG A 38 -8.43 -9.13 10.01
CA ARG A 38 -8.68 -9.48 11.42
C ARG A 38 -8.94 -10.98 11.64
N GLY A 39 -8.85 -11.83 10.62
CA GLY A 39 -8.91 -13.29 10.83
C GLY A 39 -9.16 -14.10 9.56
N LEU A 40 -8.52 -15.27 9.49
CA LEU A 40 -8.87 -16.32 8.52
C LEU A 40 -9.94 -17.21 9.11
N GLU A 41 -11.13 -17.28 8.53
CA GLU A 41 -12.14 -18.26 8.94
C GLU A 41 -12.22 -19.44 7.97
N TYR A 42 -12.17 -20.66 8.51
CA TYR A 42 -12.39 -21.89 7.76
C TYR A 42 -13.76 -22.47 8.12
N VAL A 43 -14.57 -22.80 7.11
CA VAL A 43 -15.80 -23.58 7.31
C VAL A 43 -15.47 -25.06 7.09
N ILE A 44 -15.55 -25.87 8.15
CA ILE A 44 -15.35 -27.32 8.06
C ILE A 44 -16.59 -27.99 8.68
N ASN A 45 -17.37 -28.70 7.87
CA ASN A 45 -18.58 -29.42 8.30
C ASN A 45 -19.54 -28.54 9.13
N ASP A 46 -19.91 -27.37 8.60
CA ASP A 46 -20.82 -26.39 9.24
C ASP A 46 -20.30 -25.72 10.53
N TYR A 47 -19.03 -25.96 10.91
CA TYR A 47 -18.36 -25.21 11.97
C TYR A 47 -17.46 -24.11 11.39
N VAL A 48 -17.61 -22.90 11.93
CA VAL A 48 -16.73 -21.77 11.66
C VAL A 48 -15.53 -21.82 12.60
N LEU A 49 -14.37 -22.18 12.08
CA LEU A 49 -13.09 -22.06 12.77
C LEU A 49 -12.49 -20.68 12.46
N LYS A 50 -12.63 -19.75 13.40
CA LYS A 50 -11.94 -18.46 13.36
C LYS A 50 -10.48 -18.66 13.74
N VAL A 51 -9.59 -18.58 12.76
CA VAL A 51 -8.15 -18.61 12.97
C VAL A 51 -7.69 -17.18 13.19
N GLU A 52 -7.47 -16.87 14.46
CA GLU A 52 -6.89 -15.60 14.86
C GLU A 52 -5.46 -15.47 14.29
N HIS A 53 -5.15 -14.30 13.75
CA HIS A 53 -3.81 -13.97 13.31
C HIS A 53 -2.90 -13.67 14.51
N PRO A 54 -1.58 -13.95 14.43
CA PRO A 54 -0.86 -14.44 13.27
C PRO A 54 -1.03 -15.95 13.04
N VAL A 55 -1.20 -16.36 11.78
CA VAL A 55 -1.33 -17.77 11.39
C VAL A 55 -0.01 -18.30 10.88
N LYS A 56 0.33 -19.53 11.29
CA LYS A 56 1.51 -20.26 10.81
C LYS A 56 1.45 -20.49 9.29
N PRO A 57 2.60 -20.73 8.63
CA PRO A 57 2.64 -21.07 7.21
C PRO A 57 1.63 -22.15 6.80
N ASN A 58 0.85 -21.86 5.76
CA ASN A 58 -0.19 -22.72 5.22
C ASN A 58 -0.24 -22.59 3.67
N PRO A 59 -1.03 -23.41 2.93
CA PRO A 59 -1.08 -23.34 1.47
C PRO A 59 -1.53 -21.98 0.89
N LEU A 60 -2.35 -21.23 1.63
CA LEU A 60 -2.77 -19.88 1.28
C LEU A 60 -1.67 -18.85 1.62
N ASP A 61 -1.05 -18.98 2.79
CA ASP A 61 0.01 -18.11 3.30
C ASP A 61 1.33 -18.86 3.47
N LYS A 62 2.10 -18.96 2.39
CA LYS A 62 3.35 -19.77 2.36
C LYS A 62 4.37 -19.41 3.46
N LEU A 63 4.37 -18.17 3.94
CA LEU A 63 5.23 -17.70 5.04
C LEU A 63 4.43 -17.28 6.29
N GLY A 64 3.14 -17.63 6.35
CA GLY A 64 2.23 -17.22 7.40
C GLY A 64 1.78 -15.76 7.29
N THR A 65 1.07 -15.30 8.31
CA THR A 65 0.57 -13.92 8.43
C THR A 65 1.16 -13.22 9.64
N ASP A 66 1.14 -11.89 9.63
CA ASP A 66 1.43 -11.05 10.80
C ASP A 66 0.17 -10.87 11.69
N PRO A 67 0.27 -10.17 12.84
CA PRO A 67 -0.87 -9.95 13.74
C PRO A 67 -2.01 -9.11 13.16
N LEU A 68 -1.77 -8.37 12.06
CA LEU A 68 -2.79 -7.63 11.31
C LEU A 68 -3.30 -8.45 10.12
N GLY A 69 -3.05 -9.76 10.10
CA GLY A 69 -3.48 -10.68 9.04
C GLY A 69 -2.80 -10.49 7.69
N ARG A 70 -1.74 -9.66 7.62
CA ARG A 70 -1.02 -9.40 6.39
C ARG A 70 -0.12 -10.56 6.05
N ASN A 71 -0.10 -10.94 4.77
CA ASN A 71 0.76 -12.01 4.29
C ASN A 71 2.26 -11.64 4.43
N VAL A 72 3.02 -12.45 5.16
CA VAL A 72 4.44 -12.18 5.48
C VAL A 72 5.31 -12.14 4.23
N LEU A 73 5.00 -12.93 3.19
CA LEU A 73 5.75 -12.89 1.92
C LEU A 73 5.54 -11.56 1.20
N SER A 74 4.30 -11.05 1.13
CA SER A 74 4.01 -9.72 0.60
C SER A 74 4.75 -8.62 1.36
N LEU A 75 4.78 -8.71 2.71
CA LEU A 75 5.52 -7.77 3.55
C LEU A 75 7.02 -7.77 3.27
N LEU A 76 7.62 -8.96 3.07
CA LEU A 76 9.05 -9.10 2.76
C LEU A 76 9.40 -8.54 1.38
N ILE A 77 8.57 -8.81 0.37
CA ILE A 77 8.76 -8.27 -0.99
C ILE A 77 8.66 -6.74 -0.97
N LYS A 78 7.56 -6.20 -0.40
CA LYS A 78 7.36 -4.75 -0.27
C LYS A 78 8.47 -4.08 0.54
N GLY A 79 8.87 -4.72 1.65
CA GLY A 79 9.90 -4.23 2.55
C GLY A 79 11.31 -4.22 1.97
N SER A 80 11.54 -5.00 0.89
CA SER A 80 12.83 -4.99 0.18
C SER A 80 13.18 -3.59 -0.30
N ARG A 81 12.21 -2.83 -0.83
CA ARG A 81 12.42 -1.47 -1.34
C ARG A 81 12.84 -0.50 -0.24
N VAL A 82 12.17 -0.56 0.91
CA VAL A 82 12.44 0.33 2.05
C VAL A 82 13.83 0.03 2.63
N THR A 83 14.08 -1.23 2.99
CA THR A 83 15.33 -1.65 3.63
C THR A 83 16.55 -1.48 2.71
N LEU A 84 16.44 -1.86 1.43
CA LEU A 84 17.53 -1.67 0.47
C LEU A 84 17.72 -0.19 0.09
N GLY A 85 16.65 0.61 0.07
CA GLY A 85 16.72 2.06 -0.17
C GLY A 85 17.55 2.78 0.90
N ILE A 86 17.29 2.49 2.18
CA ILE A 86 18.06 3.04 3.30
C ILE A 86 19.52 2.60 3.23
N ALA A 87 19.76 1.31 2.97
CA ALA A 87 21.11 0.77 2.83
C ALA A 87 21.89 1.44 1.69
N PHE A 88 21.21 1.70 0.57
CA PHE A 88 21.78 2.36 -0.60
C PHE A 88 22.18 3.80 -0.32
N ILE A 89 21.26 4.61 0.21
CA ILE A 89 21.51 6.02 0.54
C ILE A 89 22.66 6.14 1.55
N SER A 90 22.60 5.35 2.63
CA SER A 90 23.65 5.33 3.66
C SER A 90 25.02 4.98 3.07
N THR A 91 25.06 3.98 2.18
CA THR A 91 26.29 3.56 1.51
C THR A 91 26.86 4.66 0.60
N LEU A 92 26.02 5.33 -0.19
CA LEU A 92 26.47 6.42 -1.06
C LEU A 92 27.12 7.55 -0.26
N ILE A 93 26.50 7.95 0.85
CA ILE A 93 27.04 9.01 1.72
C ILE A 93 28.40 8.60 2.29
N ARG A 94 28.52 7.38 2.82
CA ARG A 94 29.80 6.86 3.34
C ARG A 94 30.88 6.82 2.27
N LEU A 95 30.54 6.44 1.04
CA LEU A 95 31.48 6.43 -0.08
C LEU A 95 31.92 7.84 -0.46
N ILE A 96 31.00 8.79 -0.55
CA ILE A 96 31.31 10.19 -0.87
C ILE A 96 32.26 10.75 0.19
N ILE A 97 31.88 10.72 1.46
CA ILE A 97 32.68 11.25 2.57
C ILE A 97 34.02 10.52 2.66
N GLY A 98 34.01 9.19 2.66
CA GLY A 98 35.21 8.38 2.82
C GLY A 98 36.19 8.53 1.66
N THR A 99 35.70 8.63 0.43
CA THR A 99 36.54 8.83 -0.77
C THR A 99 37.16 10.23 -0.76
N LEU A 100 36.38 11.27 -0.44
CA LEU A 100 36.87 12.65 -0.36
C LEU A 100 37.96 12.80 0.72
N ILE A 101 37.69 12.31 1.94
CA ILE A 101 38.67 12.37 3.04
C ILE A 101 39.90 11.54 2.68
N SER A 102 39.73 10.35 2.09
CA SER A 102 40.87 9.53 1.66
C SER A 102 41.73 10.23 0.62
N PHE A 103 41.14 11.00 -0.28
CA PHE A 103 41.87 11.78 -1.29
C PHE A 103 42.60 12.99 -0.69
N ILE A 104 41.99 13.69 0.28
CA ILE A 104 42.60 14.86 0.94
C ILE A 104 43.77 14.43 1.82
N THR A 105 43.56 13.39 2.62
CA THR A 105 44.50 12.96 3.68
C THR A 105 45.57 12.00 3.15
N LYS A 106 46.13 12.23 1.95
CA LYS A 106 47.04 11.34 1.19
C LYS A 106 48.21 10.73 1.98
N ASP A 107 48.46 11.20 3.20
CA ASP A 107 49.49 10.71 4.09
C ASP A 107 49.43 9.20 4.38
N ARG A 108 50.64 8.62 4.31
CA ARG A 108 50.98 7.23 4.53
C ARG A 108 50.98 6.89 6.03
N THR A 109 49.83 6.93 6.68
CA THR A 109 49.75 6.43 8.07
C THR A 109 49.69 4.90 8.06
N LYS A 110 50.78 4.29 8.53
CA LYS A 110 50.95 2.85 8.73
C LYS A 110 50.07 2.33 9.88
N ARG A 111 49.51 1.13 9.66
CA ARG A 111 49.35 0.03 10.64
C ARG A 111 48.54 0.31 11.92
N GLY A 112 47.29 0.71 11.79
CA GLY A 112 46.27 0.29 12.77
C GLY A 112 45.79 -1.13 12.45
N LYS A 113 45.44 -1.97 13.44
CA LYS A 113 44.76 -3.26 13.18
C LYS A 113 43.38 -2.95 12.59
N PRO A 114 43.12 -3.16 11.28
CA PRO A 114 41.89 -2.68 10.65
C PRO A 114 40.64 -3.32 11.30
N ALA A 115 40.72 -4.56 11.77
CA ALA A 115 39.58 -5.25 12.39
C ALA A 115 39.02 -4.52 13.62
N ILE A 116 39.86 -3.98 14.51
CA ILE A 116 39.40 -3.31 15.75
C ILE A 116 38.66 -2.01 15.41
N TYR A 117 39.21 -1.20 14.50
CA TYR A 117 38.56 0.03 14.04
C TYR A 117 37.23 -0.26 13.33
N TYR A 118 37.16 -1.37 12.58
CA TYR A 118 35.92 -1.78 11.92
C TYR A 118 34.83 -2.12 12.94
N ILE A 119 35.15 -2.95 13.95
CA ILE A 119 34.19 -3.34 15.00
C ILE A 119 33.74 -2.11 15.80
N LEU A 120 34.67 -1.27 16.26
CA LEU A 120 34.33 -0.05 17.00
C LEU A 120 33.46 0.90 16.17
N SER A 121 33.79 1.09 14.88
CA SER A 121 32.97 1.93 13.98
C SER A 121 31.57 1.37 13.75
N LEU A 122 31.41 0.04 13.79
CA LEU A 122 30.11 -0.62 13.64
C LEU A 122 29.27 -0.43 14.91
N ILE A 123 29.85 -0.70 16.08
CA ILE A 123 29.20 -0.52 17.38
C ILE A 123 28.75 0.93 17.56
N LEU A 124 29.63 1.90 17.24
CA LEU A 124 29.30 3.32 17.35
C LEU A 124 28.15 3.72 16.41
N ASN A 125 28.14 3.19 15.17
CA ASN A 125 27.07 3.48 14.22
C ASN A 125 25.72 2.89 14.66
N ILE A 126 25.73 1.67 15.22
CA ILE A 126 24.52 1.07 15.81
C ILE A 126 24.05 1.89 17.02
N ALA A 127 24.95 2.26 17.93
CA ALA A 127 24.60 3.02 19.14
C ALA A 127 24.02 4.41 18.80
N ILE A 128 24.68 5.16 17.91
CA ILE A 128 24.20 6.48 17.49
C ILE A 128 22.89 6.34 16.69
N GLY A 129 22.83 5.37 15.77
CA GLY A 129 21.62 5.08 15.01
C GLY A 129 20.43 4.78 15.91
N TYR A 130 20.63 3.96 16.94
CA TYR A 130 19.62 3.66 17.95
C TYR A 130 19.17 4.93 18.69
N LEU A 131 20.11 5.71 19.25
CA LEU A 131 19.78 6.91 20.04
C LEU A 131 18.99 7.97 19.26
N ILE A 132 19.31 8.14 17.97
CA ILE A 132 18.65 9.12 17.12
C ILE A 132 17.32 8.56 16.61
N LEU A 133 17.31 7.38 16.00
CA LEU A 133 16.11 6.82 15.35
C LEU A 133 15.06 6.33 16.36
N SER A 134 15.39 6.19 17.64
CA SER A 134 14.40 5.85 18.69
C SER A 134 13.46 7.00 19.05
N GLN A 135 13.79 8.25 18.69
CA GLN A 135 12.99 9.42 19.06
C GLN A 135 11.62 9.41 18.34
N SER A 136 10.57 9.84 19.04
CA SER A 136 9.18 9.83 18.53
C SER A 136 9.03 10.56 17.20
N PHE A 137 9.73 11.69 17.04
CA PHE A 137 9.75 12.48 15.81
C PHE A 137 9.99 11.65 14.53
N PHE A 138 10.89 10.65 14.57
CA PHE A 138 11.19 9.84 13.38
C PHE A 138 10.10 8.82 13.05
N LYS A 139 9.23 8.49 14.02
CA LYS A 139 8.09 7.58 13.88
C LYS A 139 6.84 8.26 13.29
N GLU A 140 6.91 9.55 13.01
CA GLU A 140 5.81 10.33 12.39
C GLU A 140 6.15 10.77 10.96
N LEU A 141 7.36 10.46 10.47
CA LEU A 141 7.79 10.85 9.14
C LEU A 141 7.07 10.03 8.06
N LYS A 142 6.62 10.71 7.00
CA LYS A 142 6.17 10.06 5.75
C LYS A 142 7.27 9.12 5.23
N LEU A 143 6.88 7.96 4.70
CA LEU A 143 7.79 6.86 4.35
C LEU A 143 9.01 7.30 3.52
N ASN A 144 8.81 8.08 2.46
CA ASN A 144 9.91 8.55 1.61
C ASN A 144 10.90 9.45 2.37
N THR A 145 10.39 10.35 3.22
CA THR A 145 11.20 11.20 4.09
C THR A 145 11.94 10.36 5.13
N ALA A 146 11.26 9.38 5.73
CA ALA A 146 11.84 8.47 6.72
C ALA A 146 13.00 7.66 6.13
N ILE A 147 12.87 7.16 4.89
CA ILE A 147 13.94 6.47 4.16
C ILE A 147 15.15 7.38 3.95
N LEU A 148 14.93 8.61 3.47
CA LEU A 148 15.99 9.58 3.22
C LEU A 148 16.73 9.94 4.52
N VAL A 149 15.99 10.29 5.56
CA VAL A 149 16.54 10.73 6.85
C VAL A 149 17.28 9.59 7.56
N SER A 150 16.72 8.38 7.57
CA SER A 150 17.39 7.20 8.13
C SER A 150 18.67 6.87 7.37
N GLY A 151 18.64 6.96 6.03
CA GLY A 151 19.82 6.79 5.18
C GLY A 151 20.90 7.83 5.48
N LEU A 152 20.52 9.09 5.66
CA LEU A 152 21.41 10.20 6.04
C LEU A 152 22.10 9.93 7.38
N ILE A 153 21.32 9.65 8.43
CA ILE A 153 21.82 9.42 9.79
C ILE A 153 22.82 8.27 9.81
N LEU A 154 22.45 7.13 9.24
CA LEU A 154 23.33 5.95 9.22
C LEU A 154 24.54 6.14 8.29
N GLY A 155 24.42 7.01 7.28
CA GLY A 155 25.46 7.30 6.29
C GLY A 155 26.56 8.26 6.77
N ILE A 156 26.21 9.20 7.67
CA ILE A 156 27.17 10.18 8.24
C ILE A 156 28.26 9.48 9.08
N PHE A 157 27.97 8.30 9.61
CA PHE A 157 28.93 7.48 10.36
C PHE A 157 29.42 6.28 9.54
N GLY A 158 30.61 5.77 9.88
CA GLY A 158 31.17 4.55 9.25
C GLY A 158 32.02 4.77 7.99
N TRP A 159 32.13 6.00 7.48
CA TRP A 159 33.04 6.35 6.36
C TRP A 159 34.51 6.02 6.64
N GLY A 160 34.92 5.89 7.91
CA GLY A 160 36.28 5.50 8.29
C GLY A 160 36.73 4.16 7.68
N ARG A 161 35.81 3.20 7.48
CA ARG A 161 36.12 1.91 6.83
C ARG A 161 36.53 2.09 5.38
N ILE A 162 35.90 3.04 4.68
CA ILE A 162 36.22 3.40 3.30
C ILE A 162 37.63 3.96 3.22
N ILE A 163 37.99 4.89 4.11
CA ILE A 163 39.34 5.47 4.17
C ILE A 163 40.38 4.37 4.36
N VAL A 164 40.19 3.50 5.35
CA VAL A 164 41.13 2.40 5.63
C VAL A 164 41.26 1.47 4.42
N SER A 165 40.14 1.17 3.74
CA SER A 165 40.13 0.31 2.55
C SER A 165 40.85 0.93 1.36
N LEU A 166 40.64 2.23 1.08
CA LEU A 166 41.25 2.93 -0.04
C LEU A 166 42.74 3.24 0.16
N LYS A 167 43.16 3.44 1.42
CA LYS A 167 44.57 3.64 1.79
C LYS A 167 45.37 2.34 1.91
N ALA A 168 44.70 1.19 1.95
CA ALA A 168 45.37 -0.09 2.07
C ALA A 168 46.23 -0.38 0.83
N LYS A 169 47.57 -0.36 1.00
CA LYS A 169 48.58 -0.64 -0.03
C LYS A 169 48.66 0.42 -1.15
N ASP A 170 48.45 1.69 -0.84
CA ASP A 170 48.64 2.78 -1.81
C ASP A 170 50.07 3.35 -1.72
N ASP A 171 51.01 2.76 -2.45
CA ASP A 171 52.41 3.25 -2.52
C ASP A 171 52.63 4.23 -3.69
N LYS A 172 51.64 4.43 -4.57
CA LYS A 172 51.74 5.26 -5.77
C LYS A 172 51.47 6.74 -5.47
N ALA A 173 52.26 7.63 -6.06
CA ALA A 173 51.94 9.05 -6.14
C ALA A 173 51.09 9.34 -7.39
N TYR A 174 50.01 10.10 -7.23
CA TYR A 174 49.11 10.48 -8.33
C TYR A 174 49.24 11.98 -8.60
N GLY A 175 49.42 12.34 -9.88
CA GLY A 175 49.62 13.73 -10.31
C GLY A 175 48.34 14.58 -10.29
N ASP A 176 47.16 13.96 -10.38
CA ASP A 176 45.86 14.64 -10.37
C ASP A 176 44.76 13.77 -9.73
N VAL A 177 43.58 14.37 -9.50
CA VAL A 177 42.41 13.66 -8.95
C VAL A 177 41.93 12.56 -9.90
N ALA A 178 41.97 12.82 -11.21
CA ALA A 178 41.42 11.94 -12.23
C ALA A 178 42.21 10.61 -12.33
N SER A 179 43.54 10.66 -12.22
CA SER A 179 44.39 9.46 -12.19
C SER A 179 44.23 8.65 -10.90
N TRP A 180 44.09 9.32 -9.75
CA TRP A 180 43.78 8.64 -8.47
C TRP A 180 42.43 7.94 -8.53
N LEU A 181 41.38 8.66 -8.97
CA LEU A 181 40.04 8.09 -9.11
C LEU A 181 40.05 6.89 -10.06
N ARG A 182 40.75 6.96 -11.20
CA ARG A 182 40.83 5.85 -12.15
C ARG A 182 41.42 4.58 -11.55
N ASP A 183 42.44 4.69 -10.69
CA ASP A 183 43.03 3.55 -9.97
C ASP A 183 42.10 3.04 -8.86
N LYS A 184 41.40 3.93 -8.16
CA LYS A 184 40.56 3.59 -6.99
C LYS A 184 39.14 3.19 -7.30
N VAL A 185 38.58 3.52 -8.47
CA VAL A 185 37.19 3.15 -8.87
C VAL A 185 36.86 1.67 -8.62
N PRO A 186 37.70 0.68 -8.99
CA PRO A 186 37.41 -0.72 -8.69
C PRO A 186 37.28 -1.02 -7.19
N HIS A 187 38.11 -0.37 -6.36
CA HIS A 187 38.05 -0.49 -4.90
C HIS A 187 36.82 0.23 -4.31
N ILE A 188 36.42 1.37 -4.88
CA ILE A 188 35.19 2.07 -4.53
C ILE A 188 33.97 1.18 -4.80
N VAL A 189 33.92 0.48 -5.95
CA VAL A 189 32.83 -0.46 -6.28
C VAL A 189 32.80 -1.66 -5.32
N ILE A 190 33.95 -2.23 -4.96
CA ILE A 190 34.03 -3.32 -3.97
C ILE A 190 33.52 -2.85 -2.61
N ASN A 191 33.89 -1.62 -2.22
CA ASN A 191 33.48 -1.00 -0.98
C ASN A 191 31.98 -0.69 -0.97
N PHE A 192 31.38 -0.31 -2.11
CA PHE A 192 29.93 -0.14 -2.24
C PHE A 192 29.19 -1.42 -1.82
N PHE A 193 29.52 -2.56 -2.43
CA PHE A 193 28.87 -3.82 -2.08
C PHE A 193 29.17 -4.24 -0.63
N ARG A 194 30.38 -4.00 -0.13
CA ARG A 194 30.70 -4.29 1.28
C ARG A 194 29.87 -3.44 2.25
N GLU A 195 29.74 -2.15 1.99
CA GLU A 195 29.00 -1.23 2.86
C GLU A 195 27.48 -1.42 2.77
N MET A 196 26.95 -1.87 1.62
CA MET A 196 25.57 -2.36 1.53
C MET A 196 25.33 -3.48 2.54
N ALA A 197 26.19 -4.50 2.55
CA ALA A 197 26.09 -5.61 3.52
C ALA A 197 26.21 -5.14 4.97
N VAL A 198 27.17 -4.24 5.26
CA VAL A 198 27.34 -3.70 6.62
C VAL A 198 26.12 -2.90 7.06
N THR A 199 25.51 -2.12 6.16
CA THR A 199 24.32 -1.34 6.51
C THR A 199 23.11 -2.24 6.74
N LEU A 200 22.96 -3.33 5.98
CA LEU A 200 21.93 -4.34 6.25
C LEU A 200 22.13 -5.01 7.62
N ILE A 201 23.38 -5.28 8.04
CA ILE A 201 23.66 -5.78 9.39
C ILE A 201 23.21 -4.76 10.45
N ILE A 202 23.51 -3.47 10.27
CA ILE A 202 23.08 -2.41 11.18
C ILE A 202 21.55 -2.36 11.27
N LEU A 203 20.86 -2.38 10.13
CA LEU A 203 19.39 -2.35 10.08
C LEU A 203 18.76 -3.59 10.74
N ALA A 204 19.35 -4.77 10.56
CA ALA A 204 18.88 -5.99 11.22
C ALA A 204 18.99 -5.88 12.75
N VAL A 205 20.12 -5.35 13.25
CA VAL A 205 20.32 -5.14 14.70
C VAL A 205 19.36 -4.08 15.24
N LEU A 206 19.22 -2.94 14.54
CA LEU A 206 18.28 -1.88 14.95
C LEU A 206 16.84 -2.37 14.96
N GLY A 207 16.44 -3.14 13.94
CA GLY A 207 15.13 -3.80 13.89
C GLY A 207 14.92 -4.71 15.09
N PHE A 208 15.88 -5.57 15.42
CA PHE A 208 15.81 -6.43 16.60
C PHE A 208 15.73 -5.63 17.93
N LEU A 209 16.29 -4.43 17.98
CA LEU A 209 16.19 -3.50 19.11
C LEU A 209 14.88 -2.70 19.14
N GLY A 210 13.92 -2.99 18.25
CA GLY A 210 12.60 -2.36 18.23
C GLY A 210 12.54 -1.03 17.45
N ILE A 211 13.57 -0.70 16.66
CA ILE A 211 13.59 0.51 15.85
C ILE A 211 12.83 0.27 14.54
N THR A 212 11.78 1.07 14.33
CA THR A 212 10.90 1.04 13.16
C THR A 212 11.01 2.34 12.37
N ILE A 213 10.75 2.28 11.06
CA ILE A 213 10.89 3.45 10.17
C ILE A 213 9.53 3.95 9.65
N GLY A 214 9.31 5.26 9.78
CA GLY A 214 8.14 5.98 9.26
C GLY A 214 6.91 5.94 10.17
N VAL A 215 5.79 6.47 9.68
CA VAL A 215 4.52 6.61 10.42
C VAL A 215 4.05 5.27 10.99
N ASN A 216 3.90 5.18 12.32
CA ASN A 216 3.23 4.08 13.02
C ASN A 216 1.74 4.41 13.25
N LYS A 217 0.95 4.51 12.17
CA LYS A 217 -0.50 4.82 12.27
C LYS A 217 -1.29 3.80 13.10
N TYR A 218 -0.77 2.58 13.25
CA TYR A 218 -1.47 1.47 13.91
C TYR A 218 -0.86 1.04 15.24
N ALA A 219 0.01 1.86 15.83
CA ALA A 219 0.57 1.57 17.16
C ALA A 219 -0.50 1.56 18.28
N SER A 220 -1.69 2.10 18.03
CA SER A 220 -2.82 2.11 18.95
C SER A 220 -3.82 0.95 18.74
N ILE A 221 -3.63 0.11 17.71
CA ILE A 221 -4.49 -1.07 17.53
C ILE A 221 -4.09 -2.10 18.58
N ASP A 222 -4.94 -2.30 19.59
CA ASP A 222 -4.79 -3.37 20.57
C ASP A 222 -4.92 -4.72 19.87
N THR A 223 -3.78 -5.31 19.50
CA THR A 223 -3.76 -6.72 19.15
C THR A 223 -3.78 -7.51 20.46
N LYS A 224 -4.65 -8.51 20.57
CA LYS A 224 -4.76 -9.38 21.77
C LYS A 224 -3.43 -10.06 22.15
N PHE A 225 -2.46 -10.07 21.25
CA PHE A 225 -1.11 -10.64 21.43
C PHE A 225 -0.07 -9.60 21.89
N GLY A 226 -0.42 -8.33 22.11
CA GLY A 226 0.57 -7.31 22.48
C GLY A 226 1.70 -7.13 21.44
N ILE A 227 1.51 -7.63 20.22
CA ILE A 227 2.44 -7.46 19.10
C ILE A 227 1.93 -6.25 18.32
N MET A 228 2.66 -5.15 18.33
CA MET A 228 2.37 -3.99 17.48
C MET A 228 3.21 -4.08 16.21
N PRO A 229 2.68 -4.61 15.10
CA PRO A 229 3.43 -4.66 13.86
C PRO A 229 3.58 -3.27 13.25
N ASN A 230 4.76 -3.01 12.67
CA ASN A 230 5.01 -1.77 11.96
C ASN A 230 4.01 -1.63 10.80
N TYR A 231 3.41 -0.43 10.66
CA TYR A 231 2.57 -0.10 9.53
C TYR A 231 3.31 -0.26 8.21
N ASN A 232 4.52 0.30 8.12
CA ASN A 232 5.32 0.26 6.91
C ASN A 232 5.97 -1.12 6.74
N PRO A 233 5.75 -1.80 5.61
CA PRO A 233 6.46 -3.03 5.29
C PRO A 233 7.95 -2.71 5.12
N GLU A 234 8.76 -3.11 6.10
CA GLU A 234 10.22 -3.01 6.08
C GLU A 234 10.82 -4.09 6.98
N TRP A 235 11.94 -4.68 6.58
CA TRP A 235 12.45 -5.87 7.26
C TRP A 235 12.85 -5.61 8.72
N GLY A 236 13.35 -4.41 9.02
CA GLY A 236 13.69 -4.00 10.38
C GLY A 236 12.46 -3.94 11.28
N GLY A 237 11.39 -3.30 10.79
CA GLY A 237 10.11 -3.22 11.49
C GLY A 237 9.44 -4.57 11.71
N MET A 238 9.65 -5.54 10.82
CA MET A 238 9.21 -6.92 11.08
C MET A 238 9.99 -7.55 12.24
N LEU A 239 11.31 -7.36 12.29
CA LEU A 239 12.16 -7.84 13.40
C LEU A 239 11.90 -7.12 14.73
N ALA A 240 11.35 -5.91 14.72
CA ALA A 240 10.95 -5.20 15.94
C ALA A 240 9.92 -5.99 16.76
N THR A 241 9.12 -6.82 16.10
CA THR A 241 8.14 -7.70 16.76
C THR A 241 8.74 -9.01 17.27
N ALA A 242 10.05 -9.26 17.07
CA ALA A 242 10.65 -10.58 17.28
C ALA A 242 10.55 -11.08 18.72
N LYS A 243 10.72 -10.21 19.72
CA LYS A 243 10.62 -10.59 21.13
C LYS A 243 9.24 -11.18 21.43
N ASN A 244 8.19 -10.45 21.08
CA ASN A 244 6.81 -10.86 21.33
C ASN A 244 6.45 -12.06 20.42
N ALA A 245 6.90 -12.09 19.17
CA ALA A 245 6.68 -13.22 18.28
C ALA A 245 7.26 -14.54 18.82
N ILE A 246 8.43 -14.51 19.48
CA ILE A 246 9.01 -15.69 20.14
C ILE A 246 8.16 -16.14 21.32
N GLU A 247 7.69 -15.19 22.14
CA GLU A 247 6.81 -15.45 23.29
C GLU A 247 5.51 -16.15 22.86
N PHE A 248 4.89 -15.69 21.76
CA PHE A 248 3.67 -16.27 21.20
C PHE A 248 3.90 -17.43 20.22
N LYS A 249 5.11 -17.99 20.14
CA LYS A 249 5.49 -19.11 19.23
C LYS A 249 5.27 -18.82 17.73
N ALA A 250 5.18 -17.55 17.34
CA ALA A 250 5.03 -17.07 15.96
C ALA A 250 6.38 -16.95 15.24
N TYR A 251 7.14 -18.06 15.17
CA TYR A 251 8.53 -18.06 14.69
C TYR A 251 8.73 -17.54 13.25
N TRP A 252 7.71 -17.66 12.39
CA TRP A 252 7.78 -17.22 10.99
C TRP A 252 7.96 -15.70 10.85
N LEU A 253 7.48 -14.92 11.83
CA LEU A 253 7.67 -13.46 11.90
C LEU A 253 9.12 -13.04 12.14
N VAL A 254 9.95 -13.95 12.66
CA VAL A 254 11.38 -13.72 12.88
C VAL A 254 12.22 -14.37 11.77
N VAL A 255 11.90 -15.62 11.42
CA VAL A 255 12.66 -16.39 10.43
C VAL A 255 12.53 -15.77 9.04
N GLY A 256 11.34 -15.31 8.64
CA GLY A 256 11.10 -14.66 7.35
C GLY A 256 12.04 -13.47 7.09
N PRO A 257 11.95 -12.38 7.87
CA PRO A 257 12.84 -11.22 7.71
C PRO A 257 14.31 -11.56 7.98
N GLY A 258 14.59 -12.46 8.93
CA GLY A 258 15.96 -12.94 9.19
C GLY A 258 16.62 -13.57 7.95
N LEU A 259 15.90 -14.44 7.24
CA LEU A 259 16.39 -15.05 6.00
C LEU A 259 16.59 -14.03 4.88
N PHE A 260 15.71 -13.03 4.76
CA PHE A 260 15.86 -11.97 3.76
C PHE A 260 17.08 -11.09 4.05
N PHE A 261 17.33 -10.73 5.31
CA PHE A 261 18.57 -10.05 5.71
C PHE A 261 19.80 -10.90 5.41
N ILE A 262 19.81 -12.18 5.80
CA ILE A 262 20.93 -13.10 5.53
C ILE A 262 21.18 -13.22 4.02
N PHE A 263 20.13 -13.35 3.22
CA PHE A 263 20.22 -13.41 1.76
C PHE A 263 20.83 -12.12 1.20
N GLY A 264 20.34 -10.95 1.61
CA GLY A 264 20.86 -9.64 1.20
C GLY A 264 22.32 -9.42 1.58
N ILE A 265 22.66 -9.67 2.85
CA ILE A 265 24.03 -9.55 3.37
C ILE A 265 24.97 -10.48 2.60
N SER A 266 24.59 -11.75 2.42
CA SER A 266 25.38 -12.73 1.70
C SER A 266 25.57 -12.36 0.23
N ALA A 267 24.51 -11.90 -0.45
CA ALA A 267 24.56 -11.48 -1.84
C ALA A 267 25.63 -10.39 -2.06
N PHE A 268 25.58 -9.34 -1.23
CA PHE A 268 26.50 -8.21 -1.33
C PHE A 268 27.94 -8.56 -0.91
N LEU A 269 28.12 -9.39 0.13
CA LEU A 269 29.45 -9.87 0.53
C LEU A 269 30.09 -10.77 -0.53
N LEU A 270 29.31 -11.64 -1.16
CA LEU A 270 29.79 -12.53 -2.23
C LEU A 270 30.24 -11.75 -3.46
N ILE A 271 29.47 -10.73 -3.90
CA ILE A 271 29.91 -9.82 -4.97
C ILE A 271 31.19 -9.09 -4.58
N SER A 272 31.23 -8.49 -3.38
CA SER A 272 32.41 -7.76 -2.90
C SER A 272 33.66 -8.64 -2.89
N SER A 273 33.56 -9.86 -2.35
CA SER A 273 34.66 -10.84 -2.33
C SER A 273 35.02 -11.33 -3.74
N GLY A 274 34.03 -11.59 -4.58
CA GLY A 274 34.21 -12.02 -5.97
C GLY A 274 34.95 -10.98 -6.79
N LEU A 275 34.52 -9.72 -6.75
CA LEU A 275 35.19 -8.60 -7.40
C LEU A 275 36.62 -8.41 -6.89
N PHE A 276 36.83 -8.49 -5.58
CA PHE A 276 38.16 -8.38 -4.98
C PHE A 276 39.11 -9.49 -5.44
N ASN A 277 38.62 -10.73 -5.53
CA ASN A 277 39.40 -11.86 -6.04
C ASN A 277 39.75 -11.67 -7.53
N ASN A 278 38.82 -11.19 -8.36
CA ASN A 278 39.09 -10.93 -9.77
C ASN A 278 40.19 -9.86 -9.95
N ILE A 279 40.16 -8.77 -9.17
CA ILE A 279 41.21 -7.74 -9.23
C ILE A 279 42.58 -8.33 -8.85
N LYS A 280 42.63 -9.22 -7.85
CA LYS A 280 43.88 -9.86 -7.44
C LYS A 280 44.45 -10.80 -8.49
N VAL A 281 43.60 -11.60 -9.12
CA VAL A 281 44.03 -12.67 -10.06
C VAL A 281 44.38 -12.09 -11.43
N HIS A 282 43.58 -11.15 -11.94
CA HIS A 282 43.72 -10.66 -13.32
C HIS A 282 44.18 -9.19 -13.41
N GLY A 283 44.57 -8.59 -12.28
CA GLY A 283 44.93 -7.18 -12.18
C GLY A 283 43.73 -6.23 -12.38
N SER A 284 43.98 -4.92 -12.33
CA SER A 284 42.95 -3.91 -12.65
C SER A 284 42.54 -3.95 -14.13
N VAL A 285 43.23 -4.72 -14.98
CA VAL A 285 43.06 -4.75 -16.44
C VAL A 285 41.83 -5.56 -16.88
N VAL A 286 41.21 -6.37 -16.00
CA VAL A 286 39.84 -6.89 -16.23
C VAL A 286 38.77 -5.81 -16.11
N SER A 287 39.15 -4.58 -15.71
CA SER A 287 38.39 -3.37 -16.07
C SER A 287 38.20 -3.20 -17.57
N LYS A 288 38.95 -3.83 -18.48
CA LYS A 288 38.64 -3.82 -19.93
C LYS A 288 37.34 -4.55 -20.26
N GLY A 289 36.95 -5.57 -19.51
CA GLY A 289 35.67 -6.27 -19.68
C GLY A 289 34.50 -5.48 -19.10
N MET A 290 34.68 -4.89 -17.91
CA MET A 290 33.67 -4.03 -17.28
C MET A 290 33.57 -2.64 -17.94
N SER A 291 34.67 -2.10 -18.47
CA SER A 291 34.67 -0.89 -19.30
C SER A 291 34.10 -1.17 -20.69
N LYS A 292 34.23 -2.39 -21.22
CA LYS A 292 33.47 -2.81 -22.40
C LYS A 292 31.96 -2.79 -22.13
N ILE A 293 31.49 -3.22 -20.95
CA ILE A 293 30.08 -3.13 -20.58
C ILE A 293 29.65 -1.65 -20.42
N GLY A 294 30.43 -0.83 -19.71
CA GLY A 294 30.17 0.60 -19.56
C GLY A 294 30.19 1.37 -20.89
N ASN A 295 31.16 1.08 -21.77
CA ASN A 295 31.23 1.64 -23.11
C ASN A 295 30.14 1.08 -24.04
N PHE A 296 29.71 -0.16 -23.83
CA PHE A 296 28.59 -0.74 -24.57
C PHE A 296 27.27 -0.05 -24.19
N LEU A 297 27.05 0.25 -22.92
CA LEU A 297 25.85 0.96 -22.43
C LEU A 297 25.96 2.50 -22.53
N SER A 298 27.09 3.06 -22.96
CA SER A 298 27.30 4.50 -23.06
C SER A 298 26.48 5.14 -24.21
N PRO A 299 25.67 6.19 -23.93
CA PRO A 299 24.91 6.91 -24.96
C PRO A 299 25.81 7.52 -26.05
N LYS A 300 26.97 8.06 -25.68
CA LYS A 300 27.94 8.62 -26.63
C LYS A 300 28.47 7.54 -27.59
N GLN A 301 28.77 6.36 -27.07
CA GLN A 301 29.27 5.26 -27.90
C GLN A 301 28.20 4.70 -28.82
N TYR A 302 26.93 4.68 -28.41
CA TYR A 302 25.82 4.30 -29.28
C TYR A 302 25.70 5.26 -30.49
N VAL A 303 25.81 6.57 -30.28
CA VAL A 303 25.80 7.57 -31.37
C VAL A 303 26.96 7.33 -32.35
N GLU A 304 28.15 7.02 -31.85
CA GLU A 304 29.29 6.65 -32.71
C GLU A 304 29.07 5.34 -33.48
N ASP A 305 28.48 4.32 -32.83
CA ASP A 305 28.17 3.04 -33.45
C ASP A 305 27.11 3.19 -34.56
N VAL A 306 26.12 4.07 -34.37
CA VAL A 306 25.09 4.42 -35.38
C VAL A 306 25.72 5.16 -36.56
N LYS A 307 26.63 6.11 -36.33
CA LYS A 307 27.36 6.79 -37.41
C LYS A 307 28.20 5.82 -38.26
N ARG A 308 28.63 4.68 -37.70
CA ARG A 308 29.39 3.61 -38.38
C ARG A 308 28.57 2.32 -38.53
N PHE A 309 27.30 2.45 -38.89
CA PHE A 309 26.33 1.35 -38.92
C PHE A 309 26.78 0.15 -39.76
N SER A 310 27.39 0.37 -40.94
CA SER A 310 27.82 -0.70 -41.84
C SER A 310 28.83 -1.67 -41.21
N TRP A 311 29.66 -1.18 -40.28
CA TRP A 311 30.67 -1.98 -39.58
C TRP A 311 30.19 -2.50 -38.22
N ASN A 312 29.26 -1.81 -37.57
CA ASN A 312 28.81 -2.11 -36.19
C ASN A 312 27.34 -2.58 -36.09
N ARG A 313 26.73 -3.06 -37.19
CA ARG A 313 25.31 -3.41 -37.31
C ARG A 313 24.76 -4.24 -36.15
N SER A 314 25.46 -5.31 -35.75
CA SER A 314 25.03 -6.20 -34.65
C SER A 314 24.99 -5.51 -33.28
N ARG A 315 25.93 -4.60 -33.01
CA ARG A 315 25.96 -3.83 -31.76
C ARG A 315 24.87 -2.78 -31.72
N VAL A 316 24.61 -2.10 -32.84
CA VAL A 316 23.52 -1.12 -32.93
C VAL A 316 22.19 -1.82 -32.69
N ILE A 317 21.90 -2.91 -33.41
CA ILE A 317 20.65 -3.68 -33.24
C ILE A 317 20.48 -4.14 -31.79
N ALA A 318 21.51 -4.71 -31.16
CA ALA A 318 21.43 -5.16 -29.77
C ALA A 318 21.17 -4.00 -28.79
N LYS A 319 21.85 -2.86 -28.96
CA LYS A 319 21.67 -1.68 -28.11
C LYS A 319 20.30 -1.03 -28.31
N THR A 320 19.82 -0.92 -29.56
CA THR A 320 18.48 -0.40 -29.87
C THR A 320 17.41 -1.33 -29.29
N PHE A 321 17.59 -2.64 -29.37
CA PHE A 321 16.66 -3.61 -28.81
C PHE A 321 16.62 -3.55 -27.27
N ILE A 322 17.78 -3.47 -26.61
CA ILE A 322 17.86 -3.25 -25.15
C ILE A 322 17.23 -1.91 -24.77
N ALA A 323 17.46 -0.84 -25.53
CA ALA A 323 16.86 0.47 -25.29
C ALA A 323 15.34 0.44 -25.49
N ILE A 324 14.83 -0.25 -26.51
CA ILE A 324 13.39 -0.45 -26.72
C ILE A 324 12.79 -1.26 -25.58
N ILE A 325 13.44 -2.34 -25.13
CA ILE A 325 12.97 -3.10 -23.96
C ILE A 325 12.92 -2.18 -22.74
N ILE A 326 14.00 -1.45 -22.44
CA ILE A 326 14.05 -0.51 -21.31
C ILE A 326 12.97 0.56 -21.46
N ILE A 327 12.74 1.11 -22.65
CA ILE A 327 11.70 2.11 -22.90
C ILE A 327 10.32 1.49 -22.73
N MET A 328 10.02 0.31 -23.28
CA MET A 328 8.77 -0.42 -23.09
C MET A 328 8.53 -0.83 -21.64
N TRP A 329 9.60 -0.93 -20.86
CA TRP A 329 9.58 -1.28 -19.44
C TRP A 329 9.45 -0.05 -18.52
N ILE A 330 9.92 1.11 -18.97
CA ILE A 330 9.82 2.41 -18.25
C ILE A 330 8.56 3.17 -18.66
N THR A 331 8.12 3.05 -19.92
CA THR A 331 6.85 3.63 -20.35
C THR A 331 5.76 2.94 -19.56
N PRO A 332 4.99 3.68 -18.74
CA PRO A 332 3.75 3.14 -18.21
C PRO A 332 3.00 2.57 -19.40
N SER A 333 2.43 1.37 -19.28
CA SER A 333 1.43 0.94 -20.24
C SER A 333 0.41 2.07 -20.30
N ILE A 334 0.43 2.85 -21.38
CA ILE A 334 -0.62 3.81 -21.68
C ILE A 334 -1.79 2.92 -22.04
N ASN A 335 -2.43 2.36 -21.02
CA ASN A 335 -3.81 1.96 -21.15
C ASN A 335 -4.49 3.26 -21.52
N ALA A 336 -4.96 3.34 -22.77
CA ALA A 336 -5.83 4.41 -23.19
C ALA A 336 -6.86 4.56 -22.09
N VAL A 337 -6.93 5.75 -21.50
CA VAL A 337 -7.95 6.02 -20.50
C VAL A 337 -9.26 5.91 -21.27
N ASP A 338 -9.92 4.76 -21.13
CA ASP A 338 -11.23 4.52 -21.73
C ASP A 338 -12.12 5.70 -21.35
N GLY A 339 -12.84 6.22 -22.35
CA GLY A 339 -13.46 7.54 -22.32
C GLY A 339 -14.18 7.83 -21.01
N TYR A 340 -13.76 8.91 -20.34
CA TYR A 340 -14.38 9.38 -19.11
C TYR A 340 -15.88 9.53 -19.30
N TYR A 341 -16.68 8.73 -18.58
CA TYR A 341 -18.09 9.04 -18.40
C TYR A 341 -18.18 10.33 -17.58
N GLN A 342 -18.74 11.40 -18.14
CA GLN A 342 -18.88 12.67 -17.42
C GLN A 342 -20.06 12.60 -16.45
N ILE A 343 -19.76 12.75 -15.17
CA ILE A 343 -20.75 12.90 -14.10
C ILE A 343 -21.48 14.24 -14.23
N ASN A 344 -22.78 14.27 -13.95
CA ASN A 344 -23.54 15.51 -14.03
C ASN A 344 -23.55 16.24 -12.68
N LYS A 345 -22.73 17.28 -12.59
CA LYS A 345 -22.59 18.12 -11.40
C LYS A 345 -23.90 18.68 -10.85
N GLU A 346 -24.79 19.11 -11.73
CA GLU A 346 -26.05 19.75 -11.34
C GLU A 346 -27.03 18.76 -10.69
N ARG A 347 -26.93 17.45 -11.00
CA ARG A 347 -27.83 16.44 -10.43
C ARG A 347 -27.52 16.19 -8.96
N PHE A 348 -26.28 15.81 -8.65
CA PHE A 348 -25.92 15.52 -7.26
C PHE A 348 -25.93 16.78 -6.38
N LYS A 349 -25.69 17.97 -6.96
CA LYS A 349 -25.86 19.24 -6.25
C LYS A 349 -27.32 19.46 -5.86
N LYS A 350 -28.26 19.19 -6.77
CA LYS A 350 -29.70 19.26 -6.47
C LYS A 350 -30.13 18.24 -5.40
N ASP A 351 -29.54 17.05 -5.41
CA ASP A 351 -29.79 16.05 -4.37
C ASP A 351 -29.35 16.57 -2.99
N LEU A 352 -28.17 17.19 -2.90
CA LEU A 352 -27.68 17.82 -1.68
C LEU A 352 -28.58 18.96 -1.21
N GLU A 353 -29.01 19.84 -2.11
CA GLU A 353 -29.93 20.94 -1.79
C GLU A 353 -31.27 20.39 -1.25
N THR A 354 -31.82 19.35 -1.88
CA THR A 354 -33.09 18.74 -1.46
C THR A 354 -32.96 18.07 -0.08
N ILE A 355 -31.87 17.34 0.17
CA ILE A 355 -31.61 16.72 1.48
C ILE A 355 -31.46 17.80 2.56
N HIS A 356 -30.76 18.88 2.25
CA HIS A 356 -30.57 20.00 3.16
C HIS A 356 -31.90 20.70 3.50
N GLU A 357 -32.75 20.96 2.50
CA GLU A 357 -34.10 21.54 2.71
C GLU A 357 -34.97 20.65 3.62
N ILE A 358 -34.88 19.32 3.48
CA ILE A 358 -35.59 18.38 4.35
C ILE A 358 -35.06 18.49 5.79
N GLN A 359 -33.75 18.52 5.96
CA GLN A 359 -33.11 18.65 7.28
C GLN A 359 -33.42 19.99 7.97
N GLU A 360 -33.44 21.10 7.22
CA GLU A 360 -33.83 22.42 7.76
C GLU A 360 -35.30 22.43 8.22
N LYS A 361 -36.18 21.75 7.49
CA LYS A 361 -37.61 21.74 7.77
C LYS A 361 -38.02 20.82 8.92
N TYR A 362 -37.44 19.62 8.98
CA TYR A 362 -37.83 18.55 9.90
C TYR A 362 -36.83 18.31 11.04
N GLY A 363 -35.70 19.03 11.03
CA GLY A 363 -34.61 18.90 12.00
C GLY A 363 -33.55 17.88 11.57
N ILE A 364 -32.29 18.17 11.88
CA ILE A 364 -31.17 17.25 11.66
C ILE A 364 -31.30 16.07 12.64
N ASN A 365 -30.97 14.86 12.19
CA ASN A 365 -30.99 13.62 12.98
C ASN A 365 -32.38 13.24 13.56
N THR A 366 -33.48 13.80 13.06
CA THR A 366 -34.83 13.40 13.46
C THR A 366 -35.35 12.22 12.63
N LEU A 367 -36.20 11.39 13.24
CA LEU A 367 -36.84 10.26 12.54
C LEU A 367 -37.68 10.75 11.35
N GLU A 368 -38.38 11.88 11.49
CA GLU A 368 -39.22 12.45 10.42
C GLU A 368 -38.38 12.95 9.23
N ALA A 369 -37.26 13.65 9.48
CA ALA A 369 -36.35 14.07 8.40
C ALA A 369 -35.78 12.86 7.67
N LYS A 370 -35.39 11.82 8.41
CA LYS A 370 -34.88 10.57 7.86
C LYS A 370 -35.91 9.89 6.95
N ASP A 371 -37.16 9.77 7.39
CA ASP A 371 -38.23 9.19 6.58
C ASP A 371 -38.46 9.97 5.28
N LYS A 372 -38.40 11.31 5.34
CA LYS A 372 -38.52 12.16 4.14
C LYS A 372 -37.34 12.02 3.20
N ILE A 373 -36.13 11.84 3.71
CA ILE A 373 -34.94 11.52 2.90
C ILE A 373 -35.12 10.15 2.24
N GLY A 374 -35.61 9.15 2.98
CA GLY A 374 -35.91 7.82 2.44
C GLY A 374 -36.94 7.85 1.30
N ASP A 375 -38.05 8.55 1.51
CA ASP A 375 -39.10 8.76 0.49
C ASP A 375 -38.52 9.44 -0.77
N TYR A 376 -37.61 10.41 -0.58
CA TYR A 376 -36.92 11.08 -1.66
C TYR A 376 -36.00 10.14 -2.46
N ILE A 377 -35.19 9.32 -1.77
CA ILE A 377 -34.31 8.33 -2.41
C ILE A 377 -35.14 7.36 -3.25
N ILE A 378 -36.21 6.79 -2.71
CA ILE A 378 -37.11 5.87 -3.43
C ILE A 378 -37.63 6.53 -4.71
N LYS A 379 -38.15 7.75 -4.61
CA LYS A 379 -38.67 8.51 -5.75
C LYS A 379 -37.62 8.80 -6.81
N GLU A 380 -36.36 9.00 -6.43
CA GLU A 380 -35.26 9.16 -7.39
C GLU A 380 -34.88 7.86 -8.07
N LEU A 381 -34.86 6.74 -7.33
CA LEU A 381 -34.58 5.41 -7.88
C LEU A 381 -35.67 4.94 -8.86
N GLU A 382 -36.95 5.19 -8.56
CA GLU A 382 -38.10 4.87 -9.43
C GLU A 382 -38.05 5.57 -10.79
N LYS A 383 -37.41 6.74 -10.89
CA LYS A 383 -37.26 7.47 -12.16
C LYS A 383 -36.23 6.82 -13.10
N ILE A 384 -35.42 5.89 -12.60
CA ILE A 384 -34.30 5.30 -13.35
C ILE A 384 -34.77 4.02 -14.07
N TYR A 385 -34.97 4.12 -15.39
CA TYR A 385 -35.60 3.07 -16.20
C TYR A 385 -34.99 1.66 -16.11
N ARG A 386 -33.66 1.51 -15.94
CA ARG A 386 -32.98 0.19 -15.90
C ARG A 386 -32.67 -0.31 -14.48
N LEU A 387 -33.19 0.36 -13.48
CA LEU A 387 -32.97 0.04 -12.08
C LEU A 387 -34.10 -0.87 -11.60
N ASN A 388 -33.76 -1.97 -10.93
CA ASN A 388 -34.76 -2.88 -10.38
C ASN A 388 -34.76 -2.83 -8.86
N PRO A 389 -35.93 -2.92 -8.21
CA PRO A 389 -36.04 -3.07 -6.77
C PRO A 389 -35.40 -4.38 -6.29
N LEU A 390 -34.71 -4.36 -5.14
CA LEU A 390 -33.95 -5.51 -4.65
C LEU A 390 -34.74 -6.43 -3.70
N PHE A 391 -35.64 -5.89 -2.89
CA PHE A 391 -36.28 -6.60 -1.78
C PHE A 391 -37.65 -7.14 -2.22
N GLU A 392 -37.68 -8.37 -2.74
CA GLU A 392 -38.95 -9.01 -3.18
C GLU A 392 -39.75 -8.15 -4.17
N ASP A 393 -39.06 -7.52 -5.13
CA ASP A 393 -39.60 -6.57 -6.10
C ASP A 393 -40.07 -5.22 -5.50
N GLU A 394 -39.70 -4.93 -4.24
CA GLU A 394 -39.82 -3.62 -3.62
C GLU A 394 -38.46 -2.95 -3.39
N PHE A 395 -38.44 -1.61 -3.42
CA PHE A 395 -37.23 -0.85 -3.10
C PHE A 395 -36.91 -0.86 -1.61
N VAL A 396 -37.86 -1.22 -0.76
CA VAL A 396 -37.81 -1.03 0.69
C VAL A 396 -37.81 -2.37 1.41
N GLN A 397 -36.95 -2.50 2.41
CA GLN A 397 -37.02 -3.54 3.42
C GLN A 397 -37.38 -2.89 4.76
N HIS A 398 -38.55 -3.23 5.29
CA HIS A 398 -38.99 -2.78 6.61
C HIS A 398 -38.31 -3.60 7.71
N ILE A 399 -37.87 -2.92 8.76
CA ILE A 399 -37.17 -3.48 9.91
C ILE A 399 -37.85 -2.97 11.17
N ASP A 400 -38.46 -3.86 11.93
CA ASP A 400 -39.00 -3.54 13.25
C ASP A 400 -37.88 -3.70 14.29
N TYR A 401 -37.63 -2.67 15.09
CA TYR A 401 -36.65 -2.72 16.19
C TYR A 401 -37.15 -1.97 17.43
N GLU A 402 -36.75 -2.43 18.62
CA GLU A 402 -37.14 -1.84 19.89
C GLU A 402 -36.07 -0.88 20.38
N ILE A 403 -36.43 0.37 20.65
CA ILE A 403 -35.58 1.36 21.33
C ILE A 403 -36.01 1.43 22.79
N GLU A 404 -35.08 1.28 23.71
CA GLU A 404 -35.35 1.47 25.14
C GLU A 404 -35.07 2.94 25.52
N ASP A 405 -36.07 3.65 26.04
CA ASP A 405 -35.90 5.01 26.53
C ASP A 405 -34.96 4.98 27.77
N PRO A 406 -33.79 5.63 27.72
CA PRO A 406 -32.82 5.61 28.82
C PRO A 406 -33.36 6.18 30.14
N ALA A 407 -34.40 7.02 30.09
CA ALA A 407 -34.98 7.68 31.26
C ALA A 407 -36.13 6.90 31.89
N SER A 408 -36.92 6.16 31.09
CA SER A 408 -38.12 5.46 31.55
C SER A 408 -38.00 3.93 31.53
N GLY A 409 -37.08 3.37 30.75
CA GLY A 409 -36.94 1.93 30.51
C GLY A 409 -38.09 1.33 29.68
N GLU A 410 -38.96 2.17 29.11
CA GLU A 410 -40.00 1.71 28.19
C GLU A 410 -39.40 1.42 26.81
N LYS A 411 -39.88 0.35 26.19
CA LYS A 411 -39.46 -0.07 24.85
C LYS A 411 -40.45 0.45 23.82
N GLU A 412 -40.00 1.33 22.95
CA GLU A 412 -40.76 1.83 21.80
C GLU A 412 -40.40 1.03 20.55
N LEU A 413 -41.42 0.52 19.84
CA LEU A 413 -41.22 -0.15 18.57
C LEU A 413 -41.07 0.90 17.47
N VAL A 414 -39.88 0.98 16.87
CA VAL A 414 -39.58 1.90 15.78
C VAL A 414 -39.43 1.11 14.48
N GLN A 415 -40.00 1.64 13.39
CA GLN A 415 -39.84 1.05 12.07
C GLN A 415 -38.71 1.75 11.31
N ALA A 416 -37.65 1.01 11.02
CA ALA A 416 -36.58 1.41 10.13
C ALA A 416 -36.80 0.83 8.72
N ARG A 417 -36.12 1.41 7.73
CA ARG A 417 -36.28 1.04 6.32
C ARG A 417 -34.95 1.04 5.58
N ASN A 418 -34.48 -0.12 5.13
CA ASN A 418 -33.39 -0.13 4.14
C ASN A 418 -33.97 0.12 2.75
N ILE A 419 -33.22 0.82 1.90
CA ILE A 419 -33.61 1.06 0.50
C ILE A 419 -32.54 0.50 -0.42
N ALA A 420 -32.92 -0.32 -1.40
CA ALA A 420 -31.94 -0.89 -2.31
C ALA A 420 -32.49 -1.12 -3.72
N ALA A 421 -31.57 -0.98 -4.66
CA ALA A 421 -31.85 -1.20 -6.06
C ALA A 421 -30.63 -1.77 -6.79
N PHE A 422 -30.85 -2.37 -7.94
CA PHE A 422 -29.76 -3.02 -8.66
C PHE A 422 -29.89 -2.91 -10.18
N ILE A 423 -28.73 -3.01 -10.85
CA ILE A 423 -28.60 -3.09 -12.31
C ILE A 423 -28.14 -4.51 -12.65
N TRP A 424 -28.93 -5.20 -13.48
CA TRP A 424 -28.60 -6.55 -13.93
C TRP A 424 -27.30 -6.58 -14.76
N GLY A 425 -26.42 -7.51 -14.40
CA GLY A 425 -25.33 -7.94 -15.27
C GLY A 425 -25.51 -9.36 -15.80
N LYS A 426 -24.64 -9.77 -16.72
CA LYS A 426 -24.58 -11.14 -17.27
C LYS A 426 -24.33 -12.18 -16.17
N ILE A 427 -23.57 -11.80 -15.15
CA ILE A 427 -23.26 -12.62 -13.98
C ILE A 427 -23.88 -11.94 -12.75
N SER A 428 -24.84 -12.62 -12.12
CA SER A 428 -25.48 -12.15 -10.89
C SER A 428 -24.75 -12.56 -9.62
N ASN A 429 -23.88 -13.57 -9.68
CA ASN A 429 -23.15 -14.05 -8.51
C ASN A 429 -22.01 -13.08 -8.18
N ASN A 430 -21.92 -12.68 -6.90
CA ASN A 430 -20.93 -11.74 -6.36
C ASN A 430 -21.04 -10.33 -6.97
N PRO A 431 -22.17 -9.62 -6.75
CA PRO A 431 -22.32 -8.24 -7.21
C PRO A 431 -21.26 -7.30 -6.61
N LEU A 432 -21.10 -6.14 -7.23
CA LEU A 432 -20.54 -4.97 -6.54
C LEU A 432 -21.67 -4.33 -5.75
N VAL A 433 -21.49 -4.13 -4.46
CA VAL A 433 -22.48 -3.48 -3.60
C VAL A 433 -21.90 -2.15 -3.15
N ILE A 434 -22.49 -1.04 -3.59
CA ILE A 434 -22.17 0.30 -3.08
C ILE A 434 -23.13 0.56 -1.94
N VAL A 435 -22.58 0.87 -0.77
CA VAL A 435 -23.35 1.06 0.46
C VAL A 435 -23.10 2.44 1.02
N THR A 436 -24.17 3.10 1.44
CA THR A 436 -24.13 4.34 2.20
C THR A 436 -25.25 4.33 3.22
N ASP A 437 -25.04 4.97 4.36
CA ASP A 437 -26.12 5.25 5.29
C ASP A 437 -26.90 6.46 4.79
N TYR A 438 -28.17 6.58 5.18
CA TYR A 438 -28.97 7.78 4.97
C TYR A 438 -29.63 8.24 6.28
N GLY A 439 -30.01 9.51 6.35
CA GLY A 439 -30.23 10.21 7.62
C GLY A 439 -28.95 10.88 8.09
N GLY A 440 -28.86 11.33 9.34
CA GLY A 440 -27.65 12.00 9.80
C GLY A 440 -27.52 13.45 9.30
N GLU A 441 -26.30 13.97 9.37
CA GLU A 441 -25.92 15.28 8.86
C GLU A 441 -25.61 15.24 7.35
N LEU A 442 -25.76 16.38 6.66
CA LEU A 442 -25.51 16.50 5.22
C LEU A 442 -24.08 16.11 4.82
N TYR A 443 -23.08 16.51 5.61
CA TYR A 443 -21.67 16.24 5.33
C TYR A 443 -21.26 14.80 5.65
N ARG A 444 -21.99 14.12 6.54
CA ARG A 444 -21.77 12.73 6.91
C ARG A 444 -22.32 11.84 5.80
N ASN A 445 -23.64 11.74 5.72
CA ASN A 445 -24.32 10.79 4.82
C ASN A 445 -24.89 11.46 3.56
N GLY A 446 -25.24 12.75 3.61
CA GLY A 446 -25.86 13.43 2.47
C GLY A 446 -24.97 13.43 1.21
N THR A 447 -23.67 13.64 1.37
CA THR A 447 -22.70 13.60 0.26
C THR A 447 -22.54 12.21 -0.35
N SER A 448 -22.54 11.15 0.47
CA SER A 448 -22.48 9.77 -0.01
C SER A 448 -23.81 9.29 -0.61
N VAL A 449 -24.95 9.74 -0.11
CA VAL A 449 -26.28 9.51 -0.71
C VAL A 449 -26.34 10.12 -2.10
N ALA A 450 -25.97 11.41 -2.25
CA ALA A 450 -25.96 12.09 -3.53
C ALA A 450 -24.98 11.43 -4.53
N ALA A 451 -23.80 11.03 -4.05
CA ALA A 451 -22.84 10.28 -4.85
C ALA A 451 -23.41 8.93 -5.34
N THR A 452 -24.05 8.17 -4.45
CA THR A 452 -24.60 6.85 -4.76
C THR A 452 -25.77 6.94 -5.75
N LEU A 453 -26.66 7.94 -5.59
CA LEU A 453 -27.73 8.22 -6.56
C LEU A 453 -27.16 8.57 -7.94
N GLU A 454 -26.14 9.42 -8.00
CA GLU A 454 -25.54 9.80 -9.28
C GLU A 454 -24.80 8.63 -9.96
N LEU A 455 -24.16 7.75 -9.19
CA LEU A 455 -23.62 6.50 -9.72
C LEU A 455 -24.73 5.62 -10.31
N ALA A 456 -25.84 5.45 -9.59
CA ALA A 456 -26.98 4.66 -10.06
C ALA A 456 -27.57 5.22 -11.37
N ARG A 457 -27.78 6.54 -11.44
CA ARG A 457 -28.25 7.23 -12.65
C ARG A 457 -27.27 7.05 -13.81
N SER A 458 -26.00 7.37 -13.58
CA SER A 458 -24.94 7.35 -14.59
C SER A 458 -24.69 5.96 -15.17
N LEU A 459 -24.65 4.93 -14.32
CA LEU A 459 -24.44 3.54 -14.74
C LEU A 459 -25.63 2.99 -15.51
N SER A 460 -26.85 3.41 -15.15
CA SER A 460 -28.08 3.04 -15.85
C SER A 460 -28.22 3.73 -17.21
N GLU A 461 -27.90 5.03 -17.29
CA GLU A 461 -28.00 5.85 -18.49
C GLU A 461 -26.96 5.48 -19.57
N LYS A 462 -25.90 4.75 -19.19
CA LYS A 462 -24.86 4.33 -20.11
C LYS A 462 -25.46 3.56 -21.30
N ASN A 463 -25.45 4.23 -22.45
CA ASN A 463 -26.05 3.78 -23.70
C ASN A 463 -25.17 2.76 -24.45
N ASN A 464 -24.72 1.71 -23.75
CA ASN A 464 -24.13 0.55 -24.41
C ASN A 464 -25.22 -0.50 -24.61
N GLN A 465 -25.35 -1.01 -25.83
CA GLN A 465 -26.24 -2.12 -26.20
C GLN A 465 -25.93 -3.44 -25.44
N ASN A 466 -24.89 -3.44 -24.59
CA ASN A 466 -24.45 -4.59 -23.81
C ASN A 466 -24.74 -4.38 -22.33
N LEU A 467 -25.45 -5.33 -21.72
CA LEU A 467 -25.59 -5.48 -20.27
C LEU A 467 -24.21 -5.44 -19.59
N ALA A 468 -24.18 -4.92 -18.37
CA ALA A 468 -23.02 -5.06 -17.49
C ALA A 468 -22.59 -6.54 -17.42
N SER A 469 -21.30 -6.80 -17.25
CA SER A 469 -20.81 -8.18 -17.08
C SER A 469 -21.18 -8.73 -15.70
N ARG A 470 -21.28 -7.86 -14.69
CA ARG A 470 -21.68 -8.20 -13.32
C ARG A 470 -22.81 -7.32 -12.81
N THR A 471 -23.67 -7.89 -11.97
CA THR A 471 -24.71 -7.15 -11.27
C THR A 471 -24.10 -6.12 -10.31
N MET A 472 -24.72 -4.95 -10.22
CA MET A 472 -24.36 -3.89 -9.27
C MET A 472 -25.57 -3.56 -8.41
N VAL A 473 -25.33 -3.39 -7.12
CA VAL A 473 -26.35 -3.06 -6.12
C VAL A 473 -26.00 -1.73 -5.48
N PHE A 474 -27.00 -0.87 -5.31
CA PHE A 474 -26.93 0.38 -4.57
C PHE A 474 -27.81 0.21 -3.33
N LEU A 475 -27.18 0.21 -2.16
CA LEU A 475 -27.82 -0.04 -0.88
C LEU A 475 -27.71 1.22 -0.02
N PHE A 476 -28.86 1.74 0.39
CA PHE A 476 -29.01 2.84 1.32
C PHE A 476 -29.50 2.26 2.64
N VAL A 477 -28.61 2.22 3.63
CA VAL A 477 -28.89 1.65 4.94
C VAL A 477 -29.49 2.73 5.83
N ASP A 478 -30.47 2.33 6.62
CA ASP A 478 -31.06 3.22 7.61
C ASP A 478 -30.05 3.58 8.71
N GLY A 479 -29.57 4.82 8.71
CA GLY A 479 -28.53 5.29 9.61
C GLY A 479 -28.97 5.58 11.06
N SER A 480 -30.25 5.36 11.42
CA SER A 480 -30.70 5.46 12.83
C SER A 480 -30.64 4.13 13.57
N LEU A 481 -30.25 3.05 12.89
CA LEU A 481 -30.12 1.75 13.48
C LEU A 481 -28.78 1.64 14.19
N GLU A 482 -28.81 1.56 15.52
CA GLU A 482 -27.62 1.28 16.33
C GLU A 482 -27.03 -0.11 15.99
N ASP A 483 -25.76 -0.33 16.33
CA ASP A 483 -25.04 -1.61 16.18
C ASP A 483 -25.06 -2.22 14.76
N GLY A 484 -25.25 -1.41 13.72
CA GLY A 484 -25.30 -1.82 12.31
C GLY A 484 -26.45 -2.78 11.98
N LEU A 485 -27.56 -2.71 12.73
CA LEU A 485 -28.78 -3.49 12.50
C LEU A 485 -29.31 -3.34 11.06
N GLY A 486 -29.15 -2.17 10.44
CA GLY A 486 -29.58 -1.94 9.06
C GLY A 486 -28.82 -2.81 8.08
N VAL A 487 -27.50 -2.78 8.18
CA VAL A 487 -26.60 -3.66 7.43
C VAL A 487 -26.94 -5.13 7.62
N TYR A 488 -27.10 -5.57 8.88
CA TYR A 488 -27.34 -6.98 9.20
C TYR A 488 -28.58 -7.52 8.49
N ASN A 489 -29.67 -6.74 8.48
CA ASN A 489 -30.92 -7.13 7.83
C ASN A 489 -30.80 -7.17 6.29
N ALA A 490 -29.97 -6.33 5.68
CA ALA A 490 -29.78 -6.32 4.22
C ALA A 490 -29.05 -7.58 3.71
N LEU A 491 -28.19 -8.19 4.53
CA LEU A 491 -27.37 -9.35 4.17
C LEU A 491 -28.14 -10.67 4.01
N GLY A 492 -29.38 -10.75 4.47
CA GLY A 492 -30.24 -11.92 4.28
C GLY A 492 -30.85 -12.06 2.89
N ASN A 493 -30.64 -11.08 1.99
CA ASN A 493 -31.25 -11.06 0.67
C ASN A 493 -30.53 -11.99 -0.33
N LYS A 494 -31.28 -12.81 -1.07
CA LYS A 494 -30.77 -13.74 -2.12
C LYS A 494 -29.91 -13.08 -3.21
N HIS A 495 -30.02 -11.76 -3.39
CA HIS A 495 -29.29 -10.98 -4.39
C HIS A 495 -28.03 -10.29 -3.85
N ILE A 496 -27.81 -10.31 -2.52
CA ILE A 496 -26.64 -9.77 -1.84
C ILE A 496 -25.97 -10.94 -1.09
N ASP A 497 -24.81 -11.40 -1.54
CA ASP A 497 -24.05 -12.49 -0.90
C ASP A 497 -22.88 -11.93 -0.07
N THR A 498 -22.45 -12.66 0.97
CA THR A 498 -21.20 -12.43 1.72
C THR A 498 -19.94 -12.45 0.83
N ASN A 499 -20.01 -13.14 -0.33
CA ASN A 499 -18.94 -13.14 -1.33
C ASN A 499 -18.94 -11.93 -2.28
N SER A 500 -19.93 -11.04 -2.17
CA SER A 500 -19.98 -9.80 -2.94
C SER A 500 -18.87 -8.85 -2.48
N PHE A 501 -18.48 -7.91 -3.35
CA PHE A 501 -17.50 -6.90 -2.96
C PHE A 501 -18.22 -5.61 -2.59
N TYR A 502 -18.03 -5.14 -1.36
CA TYR A 502 -18.75 -3.99 -0.83
C TYR A 502 -17.84 -2.75 -0.81
N ILE A 503 -18.40 -1.60 -1.17
CA ILE A 503 -17.75 -0.30 -1.06
C ILE A 503 -18.65 0.61 -0.23
N TYR A 504 -18.21 0.92 1.00
CA TYR A 504 -18.89 1.85 1.90
C TYR A 504 -18.44 3.28 1.64
N LEU A 505 -19.39 4.20 1.61
CA LEU A 505 -19.16 5.61 1.35
C LEU A 505 -19.73 6.42 2.51
N ASN A 506 -18.91 7.24 3.16
CA ASN A 506 -19.36 8.22 4.16
C ASN A 506 -18.37 9.39 4.22
N TYR A 507 -18.84 10.58 4.60
CA TYR A 507 -18.05 11.81 4.67
C TYR A 507 -17.33 12.19 3.37
N LEU A 508 -17.97 11.97 2.21
CA LEU A 508 -17.38 12.40 0.94
C LEU A 508 -17.29 13.93 0.89
N ALA A 509 -16.26 14.43 0.22
CA ALA A 509 -16.04 15.85 -0.08
C ALA A 509 -15.98 16.82 1.12
N LEU A 510 -15.64 16.32 2.31
CA LEU A 510 -15.43 17.16 3.48
C LEU A 510 -13.99 17.67 3.51
N GLY A 511 -13.80 19.00 3.41
CA GLY A 511 -12.49 19.67 3.41
C GLY A 511 -12.03 20.17 2.03
N ASP A 512 -10.87 20.84 2.00
CA ASP A 512 -10.35 21.50 0.78
C ASP A 512 -9.59 20.54 -0.18
N ASP A 513 -9.26 19.33 0.27
CA ASP A 513 -8.46 18.37 -0.50
C ASP A 513 -9.35 17.33 -1.21
N ASN A 514 -8.99 16.93 -2.43
CA ASN A 514 -9.62 15.84 -3.20
C ASN A 514 -9.22 14.44 -2.72
N LYS A 515 -8.83 14.33 -1.45
CA LYS A 515 -8.22 13.15 -0.86
C LYS A 515 -9.29 12.13 -0.47
N ILE A 516 -8.96 10.86 -0.65
CA ILE A 516 -9.81 9.75 -0.19
C ILE A 516 -9.01 8.92 0.81
N PHE A 517 -9.56 8.72 1.99
CA PHE A 517 -9.09 7.75 2.96
C PHE A 517 -9.78 6.41 2.70
N MET A 518 -9.03 5.32 2.80
CA MET A 518 -9.50 3.98 2.52
C MET A 518 -9.25 3.09 3.73
N ASP A 519 -10.29 2.44 4.23
CA ASP A 519 -10.19 1.36 5.20
C ASP A 519 -10.45 0.01 4.52
N THR A 520 -9.58 -0.96 4.79
CA THR A 520 -9.64 -2.33 4.24
C THR A 520 -9.76 -3.37 5.34
N SER A 521 -10.11 -2.97 6.56
CA SER A 521 -10.25 -3.82 7.75
C SER A 521 -11.29 -4.93 7.63
N SER A 522 -12.26 -4.78 6.73
CA SER A 522 -13.25 -5.80 6.37
C SER A 522 -12.85 -6.63 5.14
N VAL A 523 -11.62 -6.51 4.61
CA VAL A 523 -11.11 -7.38 3.54
C VAL A 523 -10.38 -8.58 4.11
N PHE A 524 -11.04 -9.74 4.05
CA PHE A 524 -10.46 -11.00 4.51
C PHE A 524 -9.54 -11.65 3.48
N SER A 525 -8.40 -12.20 3.93
CA SER A 525 -7.38 -12.90 3.11
C SER A 525 -7.92 -14.11 2.34
N THR A 526 -9.01 -14.71 2.84
CA THR A 526 -9.76 -15.77 2.15
C THR A 526 -10.26 -15.31 0.78
N TYR A 527 -10.57 -14.01 0.61
CA TYR A 527 -11.04 -13.42 -0.63
C TYR A 527 -9.88 -12.79 -1.42
N ARG A 528 -8.93 -13.61 -1.90
CA ARG A 528 -7.80 -13.16 -2.76
C ARG A 528 -8.22 -12.26 -3.94
N ARG A 529 -9.47 -12.41 -4.42
CA ARG A 529 -10.05 -11.57 -5.47
C ARG A 529 -10.18 -10.11 -5.02
N HIS A 530 -10.65 -9.86 -3.80
CA HIS A 530 -10.90 -8.51 -3.28
C HIS A 530 -9.61 -7.69 -3.12
N TYR A 531 -8.46 -8.33 -2.88
CA TYR A 531 -7.16 -7.64 -2.93
C TYR A 531 -6.79 -7.14 -4.32
N ARG A 532 -7.14 -7.91 -5.36
CA ARG A 532 -7.00 -7.41 -6.74
C ARG A 532 -7.93 -6.21 -6.94
N ASN A 533 -9.14 -6.22 -6.36
CA ASN A 533 -10.04 -5.07 -6.41
C ASN A 533 -9.40 -3.83 -5.81
N ILE A 534 -8.88 -3.92 -4.58
CA ILE A 534 -8.19 -2.82 -3.89
C ILE A 534 -7.02 -2.30 -4.72
N ARG A 535 -6.20 -3.19 -5.27
CA ARG A 535 -5.09 -2.79 -6.13
C ARG A 535 -5.56 -2.03 -7.36
N ASN A 536 -6.60 -2.52 -8.03
CA ASN A 536 -7.16 -1.88 -9.22
C ASN A 536 -7.73 -0.50 -8.90
N ILE A 537 -8.36 -0.35 -7.73
CA ILE A 537 -8.86 0.92 -7.20
C ILE A 537 -7.69 1.89 -6.96
N LYS A 538 -6.63 1.45 -6.29
CA LYS A 538 -5.40 2.25 -6.05
C LYS A 538 -4.65 2.61 -7.34
N GLU A 539 -4.66 1.72 -8.35
CA GLU A 539 -4.12 2.01 -9.69
C GLU A 539 -4.96 3.07 -10.39
N ARG A 540 -6.30 2.94 -10.36
CA ARG A 540 -7.18 3.93 -10.99
C ARG A 540 -7.08 5.30 -10.34
N ALA A 541 -6.99 5.37 -9.02
CA ALA A 541 -6.77 6.63 -8.31
C ALA A 541 -5.47 7.32 -8.74
N ARG A 542 -4.38 6.54 -8.92
CA ARG A 542 -3.11 7.07 -9.45
C ARG A 542 -3.25 7.61 -10.87
N GLU A 543 -3.99 6.92 -11.75
CA GLU A 543 -4.29 7.39 -13.11
C GLU A 543 -5.09 8.70 -13.09
N LEU A 544 -6.04 8.83 -12.16
CA LEU A 544 -6.90 10.00 -11.98
C LEU A 544 -6.28 11.10 -11.12
N ARG A 545 -5.07 10.90 -10.59
CA ARG A 545 -4.38 11.82 -9.67
C ARG A 545 -5.17 12.14 -8.39
N ILE A 546 -5.99 11.20 -7.94
CA ILE A 546 -6.72 11.29 -6.68
C ILE A 546 -5.87 10.62 -5.60
N PRO A 547 -5.43 11.36 -4.57
CA PRO A 547 -4.60 10.80 -3.51
C PRO A 547 -5.43 9.89 -2.61
N ILE A 548 -5.09 8.59 -2.62
CA ILE A 548 -5.64 7.61 -1.66
C ILE A 548 -4.65 7.38 -0.52
N GLU A 549 -5.12 7.53 0.71
CA GLU A 549 -4.38 7.11 1.92
C GLU A 549 -5.08 5.97 2.63
N GLN A 550 -4.33 4.92 2.99
CA GLN A 550 -4.85 3.87 3.84
C GLN A 550 -5.01 4.40 5.27
N ASP A 551 -6.15 4.12 5.89
CA ASP A 551 -6.47 4.44 7.26
C ASP A 551 -7.17 3.26 7.96
N TYR A 552 -7.41 3.38 9.26
CA TYR A 552 -8.28 2.49 10.03
C TYR A 552 -9.38 3.34 10.68
N PHE A 553 -10.62 3.12 10.29
CA PHE A 553 -11.73 3.98 10.68
C PHE A 553 -12.27 3.64 12.09
N GLY A 554 -12.22 2.37 12.49
CA GLY A 554 -12.78 1.94 13.78
C GLY A 554 -14.24 2.38 13.94
N ASP A 555 -14.54 3.05 15.06
CA ASP A 555 -15.87 3.57 15.40
C ASP A 555 -16.36 4.73 14.52
N MET A 556 -15.57 5.20 13.55
CA MET A 556 -16.04 6.19 12.57
C MET A 556 -17.13 5.63 11.65
N PHE A 557 -17.18 4.30 11.46
CA PHE A 557 -18.19 3.59 10.69
C PHE A 557 -18.63 2.34 11.47
N ILE A 558 -19.65 2.48 12.30
CA ILE A 558 -20.17 1.38 13.13
C ILE A 558 -20.57 0.19 12.24
N ASP A 559 -21.17 0.47 11.08
CA ASP A 559 -21.59 -0.53 10.10
C ASP A 559 -20.45 -1.45 9.61
N ILE A 560 -19.21 -0.94 9.53
CA ILE A 560 -18.05 -1.77 9.15
C ILE A 560 -17.80 -2.86 10.19
N GLU A 561 -18.01 -2.58 11.48
CA GLU A 561 -17.84 -3.60 12.53
C GLU A 561 -18.86 -4.72 12.36
N THR A 562 -20.12 -4.38 12.10
CA THR A 562 -21.18 -5.36 11.83
C THR A 562 -20.87 -6.20 10.59
N PHE A 563 -20.29 -5.62 9.54
CA PHE A 563 -19.82 -6.41 8.40
C PHE A 563 -18.64 -7.33 8.71
N ILE A 564 -17.71 -6.87 9.56
CA ILE A 564 -16.60 -7.70 10.05
C ILE A 564 -17.17 -8.90 10.82
N GLU A 565 -18.20 -8.68 11.64
CA GLU A 565 -18.91 -9.74 12.38
C GLU A 565 -19.67 -10.69 11.44
N ASN A 566 -20.25 -10.17 10.36
CA ASN A 566 -21.07 -10.93 9.40
C ASN A 566 -20.30 -11.42 8.15
N LYS A 567 -18.96 -11.32 8.15
CA LYS A 567 -18.05 -11.90 7.13
C LYS A 567 -18.22 -11.35 5.73
N VAL A 568 -18.67 -10.12 5.66
CA VAL A 568 -18.90 -9.44 4.40
C VAL A 568 -17.63 -8.71 4.01
N SER A 569 -17.10 -9.05 2.84
CA SER A 569 -15.83 -8.49 2.43
C SER A 569 -15.99 -7.23 1.61
N GLY A 570 -15.47 -6.12 2.14
CA GLY A 570 -15.55 -4.83 1.48
C GLY A 570 -14.45 -3.88 1.91
N LEU A 571 -14.52 -2.66 1.41
CA LEU A 571 -13.69 -1.55 1.88
C LEU A 571 -14.57 -0.34 2.14
N ALA A 572 -14.08 0.58 2.95
CA ALA A 572 -14.73 1.87 3.15
C ALA A 572 -13.88 2.99 2.58
N LEU A 573 -14.54 3.99 2.01
CA LEU A 573 -13.96 5.20 1.49
C LEU A 573 -14.56 6.40 2.18
N SER A 574 -13.70 7.34 2.55
CA SER A 574 -14.08 8.57 3.21
C SER A 574 -13.30 9.76 2.70
N GLY A 575 -13.88 10.96 2.69
CA GLY A 575 -13.16 12.19 2.38
C GLY A 575 -12.20 12.62 3.50
N ILE A 576 -12.45 12.17 4.74
CA ILE A 576 -11.64 12.50 5.92
C ILE A 576 -11.05 11.27 6.59
N GLY A 577 -9.93 11.46 7.29
CA GLY A 577 -9.23 10.39 8.01
C GLY A 577 -9.66 10.29 9.46
N LYS A 578 -9.23 9.22 10.14
CA LYS A 578 -9.58 8.95 11.54
C LYS A 578 -9.11 10.05 12.50
N GLU A 579 -7.90 10.56 12.29
CA GLU A 579 -7.35 11.65 13.10
C GLU A 579 -8.20 12.93 13.00
N GLU A 580 -8.68 13.26 11.79
CA GLU A 580 -9.51 14.44 11.56
C GLU A 580 -10.90 14.26 12.16
N TYR A 581 -11.48 13.07 11.99
CA TYR A 581 -12.72 12.68 12.64
C TYR A 581 -12.65 12.83 14.16
N ASP A 582 -11.64 12.23 14.80
CA ASP A 582 -11.50 12.29 16.27
C ASP A 582 -11.28 13.72 16.76
N LYS A 583 -10.53 14.53 16.01
CA LYS A 583 -10.17 15.89 16.39
C LYS A 583 -11.30 16.90 16.20
N TYR A 584 -12.09 16.79 15.13
CA TYR A 584 -13.05 17.83 14.76
C TYR A 584 -14.52 17.42 14.89
N LEU A 585 -14.81 16.14 14.67
CA LEU A 585 -16.19 15.64 14.65
C LEU A 585 -16.55 14.99 15.98
N LYS A 586 -15.70 14.11 16.51
CA LYS A 586 -15.94 13.42 17.79
C LYS A 586 -15.83 14.35 19.00
N SER A 587 -14.86 15.27 18.98
CA SER A 587 -14.58 16.16 20.12
C SER A 587 -15.59 17.31 20.29
N ASN A 588 -16.25 17.73 19.21
CA ASN A 588 -17.12 18.92 19.18
C ASN A 588 -18.62 18.58 19.24
N GLY A 589 -18.98 17.28 19.30
CA GLY A 589 -20.35 16.77 19.37
C GLY A 589 -21.06 16.67 18.00
N GLU A 590 -22.02 15.73 17.90
CA GLU A 590 -22.72 15.33 16.66
C GLU A 590 -23.66 16.40 16.05
N ASN A 591 -23.66 17.65 16.52
CA ASN A 591 -24.62 18.68 16.06
C ASN A 591 -23.97 19.95 15.48
N GLN A 592 -22.67 19.93 15.14
CA GLN A 592 -22.06 21.04 14.40
C GLN A 592 -22.33 20.92 12.90
N ASP A 593 -22.92 21.96 12.33
CA ASP A 593 -23.17 22.04 10.89
C ASP A 593 -21.88 22.34 10.12
N TYR A 594 -21.32 21.30 9.52
CA TYR A 594 -20.18 21.39 8.60
C TYR A 594 -20.60 21.36 7.13
N SER A 595 -21.87 21.61 6.81
CA SER A 595 -22.36 21.70 5.43
C SER A 595 -21.56 22.69 4.57
N ASN A 596 -21.12 23.80 5.17
CA ASN A 596 -20.29 24.82 4.53
C ASN A 596 -18.88 24.36 4.15
N LYS A 597 -18.41 23.22 4.67
CA LYS A 597 -17.12 22.61 4.33
C LYS A 597 -17.23 21.56 3.21
N ILE A 598 -18.42 21.31 2.69
CA ILE A 598 -18.63 20.41 1.55
C ILE A 598 -18.10 21.11 0.30
N ASN A 599 -17.04 20.54 -0.29
CA ASN A 599 -16.47 21.03 -1.53
C ASN A 599 -17.07 20.27 -2.72
N ILE A 600 -17.96 20.93 -3.47
CA ILE A 600 -18.67 20.34 -4.62
C ILE A 600 -17.71 19.91 -5.74
N ASP A 601 -16.60 20.61 -5.95
CA ASP A 601 -15.58 20.23 -6.94
C ASP A 601 -14.86 18.94 -6.51
N SER A 602 -14.52 18.84 -5.22
CA SER A 602 -13.96 17.62 -4.63
C SER A 602 -14.94 16.44 -4.75
N LEU A 603 -16.23 16.68 -4.49
CA LEU A 603 -17.27 15.67 -4.65
C LEU A 603 -17.37 15.16 -6.08
N GLU A 604 -17.32 16.07 -7.07
CA GLU A 604 -17.32 15.72 -8.49
C GLU A 604 -16.16 14.77 -8.84
N GLU A 605 -14.94 15.09 -8.40
CA GLU A 605 -13.75 14.25 -8.62
C GLU A 605 -13.88 12.88 -7.93
N GLN A 606 -14.40 12.85 -6.71
CA GLN A 606 -14.61 11.61 -5.95
C GLN A 606 -15.68 10.72 -6.60
N ILE A 607 -16.83 11.28 -7.02
CA ILE A 607 -17.87 10.54 -7.75
C ILE A 607 -17.32 10.04 -9.08
N GLN A 608 -16.57 10.87 -9.81
CA GLN A 608 -15.94 10.47 -11.06
C GLN A 608 -15.00 9.28 -10.86
N PHE A 609 -14.23 9.25 -9.78
CA PHE A 609 -13.41 8.11 -9.41
C PHE A 609 -14.22 6.86 -9.09
N LEU A 610 -15.25 6.98 -8.27
CA LEU A 610 -16.15 5.87 -7.94
C LEU A 610 -16.81 5.29 -9.18
N MET A 611 -17.23 6.15 -10.11
CA MET A 611 -17.81 5.75 -11.40
C MET A 611 -16.83 4.93 -12.23
N ASN A 612 -15.57 5.38 -12.28
CA ASN A 612 -14.52 4.64 -12.98
C ASN A 612 -14.21 3.28 -12.33
N VAL A 613 -14.26 3.20 -11.00
CA VAL A 613 -14.11 1.95 -10.26
C VAL A 613 -15.27 1.00 -10.57
N ALA A 614 -16.51 1.49 -10.44
CA ALA A 614 -17.72 0.72 -10.70
C ALA A 614 -17.79 0.23 -12.16
N GLU A 615 -17.44 1.10 -13.11
CA GLU A 615 -17.41 0.76 -14.53
C GLU A 615 -16.41 -0.36 -14.82
N LYS A 616 -15.19 -0.26 -14.29
CA LYS A 616 -14.16 -1.28 -14.51
C LYS A 616 -14.53 -2.60 -13.84
N TYR A 617 -15.22 -2.55 -12.71
CA TYR A 617 -15.76 -3.75 -12.06
C TYR A 617 -16.85 -4.39 -12.93
N ALA A 618 -17.77 -3.58 -13.44
CA ALA A 618 -18.95 -4.05 -14.15
C ALA A 618 -18.68 -4.51 -15.59
N TRP A 619 -17.76 -3.91 -16.35
CA TRP A 619 -17.60 -4.19 -17.80
C TRP A 619 -16.30 -4.88 -18.22
N SER A 620 -15.43 -5.26 -17.29
CA SER A 620 -14.16 -5.92 -17.63
C SER A 620 -14.18 -7.43 -17.36
N ASP A 621 -14.57 -8.23 -18.36
CA ASP A 621 -14.57 -9.71 -18.29
C ASP A 621 -13.18 -10.29 -17.98
N LYS A 622 -12.09 -9.63 -18.40
CA LYS A 622 -10.71 -10.11 -18.24
C LYS A 622 -10.05 -9.77 -16.90
N PHE A 623 -10.63 -8.84 -16.12
CA PHE A 623 -10.04 -8.35 -14.86
C PHE A 623 -10.36 -9.24 -13.64
N TRP A 624 -11.35 -10.12 -13.78
CA TRP A 624 -11.96 -10.81 -12.64
C TRP A 624 -12.08 -12.33 -12.85
N LEU A 625 -11.35 -12.90 -13.82
CA LEU A 625 -11.38 -14.33 -14.12
C LEU A 625 -10.75 -15.16 -12.99
N GLY A 626 -11.58 -16.01 -12.42
CA GLY A 626 -11.16 -17.11 -11.58
C GLY A 626 -12.33 -17.98 -11.16
N ASP A 627 -13.25 -18.33 -12.07
CA ASP A 627 -14.42 -19.21 -11.82
C ASP A 627 -14.05 -20.68 -11.52
N LYS A 628 -12.86 -20.95 -10.98
CA LYS A 628 -12.51 -22.27 -10.44
C LYS A 628 -11.62 -22.13 -9.22
N TYR A 629 -12.22 -22.33 -8.04
CA TYR A 629 -11.64 -23.14 -6.98
C TYR A 629 -12.73 -24.06 -6.46
#